data_AF-A0A0Q6VQT6-F1
#
_entry.id   AF-A0A0Q6VQT6-F1
#
_cell.length_a   1.000
_cell.length_b   1.000
_cell.length_c   1.000
_cell.angle_alpha   90.00
_cell.angle_beta   90.00
_cell.angle_gamma   90.00
#
_symmetry.space_group_name_H-M   'P 1'
#
loop_
_entity.id
_entity.type
_entity.pdbx_description
1 polymer ?
#
loop_
_entity_poly.entity_id
_entity_poly.type
_entity_poly.pdbx_seq_one_letter_code
_entity_poly.pdbx_strand_id
1 'polypeptide(L)'
;MSTLNSWAPMPTSWRLPRKGMSAAALVALMLLGLLVAAPGQAIDLVAFSGLTGPLVSALAQMADLAPGIKAMVGFIGFVVALISLAALRNFGPVLFYIGLAIFAAVGLVIAGAIMGAVI
;
A
#
# COMPACT_ATOMS: atom_id res chain seq x y z
N MET A 1 -8.17 -57.43 -58.99
CA MET A 1 -8.45 -55.98 -58.90
C MET A 1 -8.64 -55.64 -57.44
N SER A 2 -7.72 -54.86 -56.89
CA SER A 2 -7.48 -54.55 -55.49
C SER A 2 -7.80 -53.07 -55.21
N THR A 3 -8.66 -52.78 -54.24
CA THR A 3 -8.87 -51.43 -53.69
C THR A 3 -9.12 -51.58 -52.17
N LEU A 4 -8.09 -51.76 -51.34
CA LEU A 4 -7.31 -50.70 -50.65
C LEU A 4 -8.18 -49.61 -50.00
N ASN A 5 -8.67 -49.92 -48.80
CA ASN A 5 -8.42 -49.21 -47.55
C ASN A 5 -8.31 -47.68 -47.63
N SER A 6 -9.41 -46.95 -47.43
CA SER A 6 -9.37 -45.51 -47.13
C SER A 6 -9.59 -45.26 -45.63
N TRP A 7 -8.58 -45.55 -44.81
CA TRP A 7 -8.50 -45.00 -43.46
C TRP A 7 -8.06 -43.53 -43.59
N ALA A 8 -8.99 -42.59 -43.45
CA ALA A 8 -8.66 -41.17 -43.45
C ALA A 8 -7.86 -40.84 -42.16
N PRO A 9 -6.68 -40.20 -42.25
CA PRO A 9 -5.96 -39.77 -41.06
C PRO A 9 -6.78 -38.71 -40.31
N MET A 10 -6.96 -38.89 -39.00
CA MET A 10 -7.61 -37.89 -38.14
C MET A 10 -6.84 -36.54 -38.22
N PRO A 11 -7.54 -35.40 -38.30
CA PRO A 11 -6.91 -34.09 -38.39
C PRO A 11 -6.11 -33.77 -37.11
N THR A 12 -4.82 -33.49 -37.29
CA THR A 12 -3.83 -33.22 -36.23
C THR A 12 -3.82 -31.77 -35.74
N SER A 13 -4.93 -31.05 -35.79
CA SER A 13 -4.97 -29.61 -35.47
C SER A 13 -5.07 -29.27 -33.97
N TRP A 14 -5.18 -30.26 -33.07
CA TRP A 14 -5.29 -30.02 -31.63
C TRP A 14 -4.02 -30.34 -30.82
N ARG A 15 -2.82 -30.23 -31.43
CA ARG A 15 -1.59 -30.19 -30.65
C ARG A 15 -1.29 -28.77 -30.22
N LEU A 16 -1.90 -28.35 -29.11
CA LEU A 16 -1.40 -27.19 -28.37
C LEU A 16 0.10 -27.42 -28.10
N PRO A 17 0.98 -26.45 -28.40
CA PRO A 17 2.40 -26.62 -28.23
C PRO A 17 2.66 -26.91 -26.74
N ARG A 18 3.15 -28.12 -26.44
CA ARG A 18 3.41 -28.62 -25.06
C ARG A 18 4.12 -27.57 -24.18
N LYS A 19 5.01 -26.78 -24.78
CA LYS A 19 5.77 -25.68 -24.13
C LYS A 19 4.89 -24.55 -23.62
N GLY A 20 3.81 -24.20 -24.33
CA GLY A 20 2.84 -23.18 -23.92
C GLY A 20 1.97 -23.64 -22.75
N MET A 21 1.63 -24.93 -22.69
CA MET A 21 0.95 -25.52 -21.53
C MET A 21 1.83 -25.50 -20.28
N SER A 22 3.13 -25.77 -20.41
CA SER A 22 4.07 -25.67 -19.28
C SER A 22 4.19 -24.23 -18.78
N ALA A 23 4.30 -23.25 -19.68
CA ALA A 23 4.36 -21.83 -19.31
C ALA A 23 3.06 -21.35 -18.65
N ALA A 24 1.91 -21.72 -19.19
CA ALA A 24 0.61 -21.41 -18.61
C ALA A 24 0.43 -22.05 -17.21
N ALA A 25 0.89 -23.29 -17.04
CA ALA A 25 0.89 -23.96 -15.75
C ALA A 25 1.79 -23.25 -14.72
N LEU A 26 3.00 -22.81 -15.12
CA LEU A 26 3.89 -22.05 -14.24
C LEU A 26 3.30 -20.69 -13.85
N VAL A 27 2.67 -19.98 -14.78
CA VAL A 27 1.99 -18.71 -14.50
C VAL A 27 0.80 -18.95 -13.57
N ALA A 28 0.00 -19.98 -13.80
CA ALA A 28 -1.10 -20.34 -12.91
C ALA A 28 -0.61 -20.69 -11.49
N LEU A 29 0.51 -21.41 -11.38
CA LEU A 29 1.11 -21.80 -10.10
C LEU A 29 1.70 -20.58 -9.37
N MET A 30 2.30 -19.64 -10.12
CA MET A 30 2.76 -18.35 -9.59
C MET A 30 1.59 -17.50 -9.10
N LEU A 31 0.51 -17.40 -9.88
CA LEU A 31 -0.69 -16.66 -9.50
C LEU A 31 -1.40 -17.30 -8.30
N LEU A 32 -1.46 -18.63 -8.22
CA LEU A 32 -1.99 -19.35 -7.07
C LEU A 32 -1.11 -19.14 -5.83
N GLY A 33 0.21 -19.23 -5.97
CA GLY A 33 1.16 -18.90 -4.89
C GLY A 33 1.01 -17.45 -4.41
N LEU A 34 0.80 -16.51 -5.34
CA LEU A 34 0.54 -15.11 -5.04
C LEU A 34 -0.82 -14.93 -4.36
N LEU A 35 -1.88 -15.61 -4.81
CA LEU A 35 -3.21 -15.57 -4.18
C LEU A 35 -3.22 -16.21 -2.80
N VAL A 36 -2.33 -17.17 -2.53
CA VAL A 36 -2.15 -17.79 -1.20
C VAL A 36 -1.29 -16.91 -0.29
N ALA A 37 -0.34 -16.15 -0.85
CA ALA A 37 0.47 -15.17 -0.10
C ALA A 37 -0.26 -13.82 0.11
N ALA A 38 -1.27 -13.51 -0.69
CA ALA A 38 -1.99 -12.24 -0.68
C ALA A 38 -2.90 -11.98 0.53
N PRO A 39 -3.54 -12.97 1.20
CA PRO A 39 -4.38 -12.69 2.36
C PRO A 39 -3.55 -12.88 3.63
N GLY A 40 -2.96 -11.80 4.14
CA GLY A 40 -2.70 -11.74 5.59
C GLY A 40 -1.36 -11.23 6.09
N GLN A 41 -0.50 -10.61 5.27
CA GLN A 41 0.63 -9.81 5.80
C GLN A 41 0.36 -8.31 5.77
N ALA A 42 -0.90 -7.92 5.93
CA ALA A 42 -1.19 -6.54 6.30
C ALA A 42 -0.81 -6.37 7.77
N ILE A 43 0.29 -5.68 8.02
CA ILE A 43 0.57 -5.14 9.35
C ILE A 43 -0.58 -4.19 9.65
N ASP A 44 -1.38 -4.53 10.66
CA ASP A 44 -2.42 -3.63 11.13
C ASP A 44 -1.74 -2.42 11.75
N LEU A 45 -1.72 -1.28 11.07
CA LEU A 45 -1.09 -0.06 11.58
C LEU A 45 -1.89 0.59 12.72
N VAL A 46 -3.09 0.07 13.02
CA VAL A 46 -3.96 0.58 14.08
C VAL A 46 -3.84 -0.28 15.34
N ALA A 47 -3.91 -1.61 15.23
CA ALA A 47 -3.76 -2.52 16.37
C ALA A 47 -2.37 -3.18 16.47
N PHE A 48 -1.45 -2.89 15.53
CA PHE A 48 -0.11 -3.52 15.41
C PHE A 48 -0.15 -5.05 15.41
N SER A 49 -1.27 -5.63 14.98
CA SER A 49 -1.43 -7.08 14.94
C SER A 49 -0.41 -7.70 13.97
N GLY A 50 0.37 -8.66 14.49
CA GLY A 50 1.45 -9.32 13.75
C GLY A 50 2.86 -8.78 14.00
N LEU A 51 3.03 -7.64 14.68
CA LEU A 51 4.33 -7.21 15.21
C LEU A 51 4.47 -7.71 16.67
N THR A 52 5.66 -8.17 17.06
CA THR A 52 5.97 -8.57 18.45
C THR A 52 7.27 -7.90 18.91
N GLY A 53 7.45 -7.77 20.24
CA GLY A 53 8.68 -7.25 20.84
C GLY A 53 8.67 -5.76 21.21
N PRO A 54 9.84 -5.18 21.55
CA PRO A 54 9.95 -3.84 22.15
C PRO A 54 9.41 -2.70 21.28
N LEU A 55 9.36 -2.91 19.97
CA LEU A 55 8.86 -1.94 19.00
C LEU A 55 7.33 -1.77 19.10
N VAL A 56 6.58 -2.83 19.37
CA VAL A 56 5.12 -2.73 19.59
C VAL A 56 4.81 -2.04 20.90
N SER A 57 5.54 -2.34 21.97
CA SER A 57 5.34 -1.63 23.24
C SER A 57 5.61 -0.13 23.09
N ALA A 58 6.62 0.26 22.32
CA ALA A 58 6.90 1.67 22.05
C ALA A 58 5.81 2.32 21.19
N LEU A 59 5.34 1.65 20.14
CA LEU A 59 4.26 2.14 19.28
C LEU A 59 2.92 2.25 20.02
N ALA A 60 2.59 1.27 20.88
CA ALA A 60 1.41 1.30 21.73
C ALA A 60 1.48 2.46 22.74
N GLN A 61 2.64 2.73 23.34
CA GLN A 61 2.83 3.88 24.21
C GLN A 61 2.68 5.21 23.45
N MET A 62 3.19 5.31 22.21
CA MET A 62 2.93 6.47 21.36
C MET A 62 1.45 6.60 20.99
N ALA A 63 0.75 5.48 20.81
CA ALA A 63 -0.68 5.44 20.55
C ALA A 63 -1.53 5.75 21.79
N ASP A 64 -0.98 5.73 23.00
CA ASP A 64 -1.69 6.08 24.25
C ASP A 64 -1.47 7.54 24.68
N LEU A 65 -0.65 8.29 23.92
CA LEU A 65 -0.43 9.71 24.18
C LEU A 65 -1.75 10.51 24.10
N ALA A 66 -1.83 11.55 24.94
CA ALA A 66 -2.95 12.49 24.94
C ALA A 66 -3.18 13.07 23.53
N PRO A 67 -4.44 13.36 23.14
CA PRO A 67 -4.77 13.88 21.80
C PRO A 67 -3.93 15.11 21.40
N GLY A 68 -3.64 15.99 22.35
CA GLY A 68 -2.80 17.17 22.12
C GLY A 68 -1.36 16.83 21.70
N ILE A 69 -0.74 15.81 22.31
CA ILE A 69 0.63 15.41 21.98
C ILE A 69 0.69 14.78 20.59
N LYS A 70 -0.28 13.93 20.24
CA LYS A 70 -0.39 13.35 18.90
C LYS A 70 -0.55 14.43 17.82
N ALA A 71 -1.34 15.46 18.10
CA ALA A 71 -1.48 16.61 17.22
C ALA A 71 -0.17 17.40 17.06
N MET A 72 0.59 17.59 18.15
CA MET A 72 1.91 18.24 18.07
C MET A 72 2.90 17.45 17.22
N VAL A 73 2.97 16.13 17.39
CA VAL A 73 3.86 15.28 16.57
C VAL A 73 3.47 15.34 15.10
N GLY A 74 2.18 15.31 14.77
CA GLY A 74 1.67 15.48 13.40
C GLY A 74 2.04 16.84 12.80
N PHE A 75 1.90 17.92 13.58
CA PHE A 75 2.29 19.28 13.16
C PHE A 75 3.80 19.38 12.88
N ILE A 76 4.64 18.88 13.79
CA ILE A 76 6.09 18.90 13.62
C ILE A 76 6.51 18.10 12.38
N GLY A 77 5.95 16.91 12.18
CA GLY A 77 6.21 16.09 10.99
C GLY A 77 5.83 16.80 9.69
N PHE A 78 4.69 17.51 9.69
CA PHE A 78 4.27 18.34 8.58
C PHE A 78 5.25 19.50 8.30
N VAL A 79 5.68 20.23 9.33
CA VAL A 79 6.67 21.31 9.19
C VAL A 79 8.00 20.79 8.65
N VAL A 80 8.48 19.65 9.15
CA VAL A 80 9.71 19.02 8.65
C VAL A 80 9.58 18.63 7.18
N ALA A 81 8.43 18.10 6.75
CA ALA A 81 8.17 17.80 5.34
C ALA A 81 8.18 19.06 4.46
N LEU A 82 7.60 20.16 4.94
CA LEU A 82 7.63 21.45 4.25
C LEU A 82 9.06 21.99 4.10
N ILE A 83 9.85 22.00 5.18
CA ILE A 83 11.25 22.44 5.12
C ILE A 83 12.06 21.57 4.14
N SER A 84 11.83 20.25 4.16
CA SER A 84 12.49 19.32 3.25
C SER A 84 12.13 19.55 1.78
N LEU A 85 10.86 19.85 1.50
CA LEU A 85 10.40 20.23 0.16
C LEU A 85 10.94 21.61 -0.26
N ALA A 86 11.04 22.56 0.68
CA ALA A 86 11.60 23.89 0.44
C ALA A 86 13.07 23.83 0.05
N ALA A 87 13.82 22.92 0.66
CA ALA A 87 15.22 22.69 0.36
C ALA A 87 15.45 22.11 -1.04
N LEU A 88 14.47 21.43 -1.66
CA LEU A 88 14.74 20.63 -2.86
C LEU A 88 14.56 21.34 -4.21
N ARG A 89 13.85 22.49 -4.34
CA ARG A 89 13.65 23.09 -5.68
C ARG A 89 13.04 24.50 -5.74
N ASN A 90 13.60 25.52 -5.08
CA ASN A 90 13.11 26.91 -5.18
C ASN A 90 11.58 27.05 -5.02
N PHE A 91 10.96 26.18 -4.22
CA PHE A 91 9.53 26.16 -4.00
C PHE A 91 9.10 27.14 -2.90
N GLY A 92 9.95 28.10 -2.51
CA GLY A 92 9.70 29.07 -1.44
C GLY A 92 8.31 29.75 -1.55
N PRO A 93 7.91 30.27 -2.72
CA PRO A 93 6.57 30.85 -2.90
C PRO A 93 5.45 29.80 -2.77
N VAL A 94 5.62 28.62 -3.38
CA VAL A 94 4.63 27.53 -3.37
C VAL A 94 4.41 26.99 -1.96
N LEU A 95 5.47 26.87 -1.17
CA LEU A 95 5.40 26.46 0.23
C LEU A 95 4.72 27.47 1.12
N PHE A 96 4.89 28.75 0.84
CA PHE A 96 4.17 29.78 1.57
C PHE A 96 2.66 29.67 1.30
N TYR A 97 2.24 29.56 0.04
CA TYR A 97 0.82 29.45 -0.30
C TYR A 97 0.19 28.12 0.15
N ILE A 98 0.83 27.00 -0.18
CA ILE A 98 0.31 25.65 0.13
C ILE A 98 0.44 25.35 1.62
N GLY A 99 1.57 25.70 2.24
CA GLY A 99 1.78 25.48 3.67
C GLY A 99 0.78 26.26 4.52
N LEU A 100 0.52 27.53 4.17
CA LEU A 100 -0.46 28.36 4.87
C LEU A 100 -1.89 27.87 4.59
N ALA A 101 -2.21 27.46 3.35
CA ALA A 101 -3.52 26.88 3.02
C ALA A 101 -3.79 25.57 3.78
N ILE A 102 -2.83 24.66 3.87
CA ILE A 102 -2.98 23.39 4.61
C ILE A 102 -3.04 23.64 6.11
N PHE A 103 -2.22 24.56 6.64
CA PHE A 103 -2.26 24.93 8.05
C PHE A 103 -3.62 25.55 8.43
N ALA A 104 -4.18 26.42 7.59
CA ALA A 104 -5.49 27.01 7.81
C ALA A 104 -6.62 25.97 7.68
N ALA A 105 -6.54 25.06 6.70
CA ALA A 105 -7.58 24.06 6.47
C ALA A 105 -7.59 22.94 7.51
N VAL A 106 -6.42 22.46 7.93
CA VAL A 106 -6.28 21.28 8.80
C VAL A 106 -5.81 21.68 10.20
N GLY A 107 -4.78 22.52 10.30
CA GLY A 107 -4.19 22.93 11.58
C GLY A 107 -5.17 23.68 12.48
N LEU A 108 -5.92 24.65 11.92
CA LEU A 108 -6.96 25.37 12.67
C LEU A 108 -8.13 24.46 13.07
N VAL A 109 -8.53 23.52 12.21
CA VAL A 109 -9.63 22.57 12.50
C VAL A 109 -9.23 21.61 13.62
N ILE A 110 -8.00 21.09 13.60
CA ILE A 110 -7.49 20.23 14.67
C ILE A 110 -7.36 21.03 15.98
N ALA A 111 -6.82 22.25 15.92
CA ALA A 111 -6.71 23.11 17.10
C ALA A 111 -8.09 23.43 17.70
N GLY A 112 -9.08 23.74 16.86
CA GLY A 112 -10.47 23.98 17.28
C GLY A 112 -11.14 22.73 17.84
N ALA A 113 -10.92 21.56 17.23
CA ALA A 113 -11.44 20.29 17.72
C ALA A 113 -10.85 19.91 19.10
N ILE A 114 -9.56 20.18 19.33
CA ILE A 114 -8.92 19.95 20.63
C ILE A 114 -9.46 20.95 21.67
N MET A 115 -9.65 22.22 21.31
CA MET A 115 -10.24 23.23 22.20
C MET A 115 -11.70 22.89 22.59
N GLY A 116 -12.49 22.40 21.64
CA GLY A 116 -13.88 22.01 21.86
C GLY A 116 -14.07 20.65 22.53
N ALA A 117 -13.06 19.78 22.52
CA ALA A 117 -13.12 18.44 23.14
C ALA A 117 -12.71 18.41 24.62
N VAL A 118 -12.30 19.55 25.20
CA VAL A 118 -11.87 19.67 26.61
C VAL A 118 -13.00 20.21 27.53
N ILE A 119 -14.24 20.25 27.01
CA ILE A 119 -15.47 20.61 27.74
C ILE A 119 -16.31 19.35 27.93
#